data_AF-A0A0S9ND50-F1
#
_entry.id   AF-A0A0S9ND50-F1
#
_cell.length_a   1.000
_cell.length_b   1.000
_cell.length_c   1.000
_cell.angle_alpha   90.00
_cell.angle_beta   90.00
_cell.angle_gamma   90.00
#
_symmetry.space_group_name_H-M   'P 1'
#
loop_
_entity.id
_entity.type
_entity.pdbx_description
1 polymer ?
#
loop_
_entity_poly.entity_id
_entity_poly.type
_entity_poly.pdbx_seq_one_letter_code
_entity_poly.pdbx_strand_id
1 'polypeptide(L)'
;MDSNFGDGELSGIDRSELQMAYGACVADIELFTRQQWWAGAYALVIYALLLAGVHQLVEPGVEGGLRHWVLVAITWTICLYGLLAIKRMQISIVVGRRRLDRVRAHFGRPFQEIWTIARPREDIHRMLYGVMVLGAVLVTWMALDKAFSMGLPPLHAPTPLP
;
A
#
# COMPACT_ATOMS: atom_id res chain seq x y z
N MET A 1 1.04 6.36 -51.96
CA MET A 1 0.47 5.29 -51.11
C MET A 1 -0.07 5.99 -49.89
N ASP A 2 -1.22 6.64 -50.08
CA ASP A 2 -1.79 7.56 -49.11
C ASP A 2 -2.79 6.75 -48.27
N SER A 3 -2.39 6.45 -47.04
CA SER A 3 -3.30 5.89 -46.05
C SER A 3 -4.30 6.98 -45.66
N ASN A 4 -5.43 7.00 -46.37
CA ASN A 4 -6.68 7.61 -45.93
C ASN A 4 -7.04 7.01 -44.55
N PHE A 5 -6.54 7.63 -43.48
CA PHE A 5 -7.18 7.56 -42.18
C PHE A 5 -8.50 8.30 -42.35
N GLY A 6 -9.55 7.54 -42.65
CA GLY A 6 -10.90 8.08 -42.62
C GLY A 6 -11.13 8.70 -41.25
N ASP A 7 -11.30 10.03 -41.23
CA ASP A 7 -12.01 10.76 -40.19
C ASP A 7 -13.42 10.18 -40.12
N GLY A 8 -13.57 9.04 -39.45
CA GLY A 8 -14.85 8.53 -39.04
C GLY A 8 -15.37 9.49 -37.97
N GLU A 9 -16.15 10.48 -38.40
CA GLU A 9 -16.94 11.31 -37.49
C GLU A 9 -17.74 10.36 -36.59
N LEU A 10 -17.33 10.26 -35.32
CA LEU A 10 -18.03 9.47 -34.32
C LEU A 10 -19.49 9.94 -34.30
N SER A 11 -20.41 8.99 -34.47
CA SER A 11 -21.84 9.27 -34.34
C SER A 11 -22.09 9.90 -32.96
N GLY A 12 -23.12 10.75 -32.85
CA GLY A 12 -23.53 11.31 -31.55
C GLY A 12 -23.76 10.24 -30.48
N ILE A 13 -24.15 9.02 -30.90
CA ILE A 13 -24.30 7.84 -30.07
C ILE A 13 -22.94 7.35 -29.55
N ASP A 14 -21.97 7.12 -30.45
CA ASP A 14 -20.62 6.67 -30.08
C ASP A 14 -19.92 7.66 -29.13
N ARG A 15 -20.15 8.96 -29.33
CA ARG A 15 -19.60 10.01 -28.47
C ARG A 15 -20.18 9.96 -27.04
N SER A 16 -21.47 9.64 -26.91
CA SER A 16 -22.13 9.47 -25.62
C SER A 16 -21.67 8.20 -24.88
N GLU A 17 -21.47 7.11 -25.61
CA GLU A 17 -20.90 5.87 -25.06
C GLU A 17 -19.46 6.08 -24.58
N LEU A 18 -18.65 6.81 -25.36
CA LEU A 18 -17.30 7.21 -24.96
C LEU A 18 -17.29 8.10 -23.71
N GLN A 19 -18.24 9.03 -23.58
CA GLN A 19 -18.39 9.86 -22.38
C GLN A 19 -18.80 9.02 -21.16
N MET A 20 -19.70 8.05 -21.32
CA MET A 20 -20.06 7.12 -20.24
C MET A 20 -18.87 6.24 -19.83
N ALA A 21 -18.13 5.69 -20.81
CA ALA A 21 -16.93 4.90 -20.55
C ALA A 21 -15.83 5.72 -19.85
N TYR A 22 -15.65 6.98 -20.25
CA TYR A 22 -14.75 7.92 -19.59
C TYR A 22 -15.18 8.18 -18.14
N GLY A 23 -16.45 8.51 -17.91
CA GLY A 23 -17.01 8.74 -16.58
C GLY A 23 -16.85 7.54 -15.65
N ALA A 24 -17.14 6.33 -16.15
CA ALA A 24 -16.94 5.09 -15.41
C ALA A 24 -15.45 4.88 -15.03
N CYS A 25 -14.53 5.10 -15.96
CA CYS A 25 -13.10 4.96 -15.67
C CYS A 25 -12.58 6.01 -14.67
N VAL A 26 -13.11 7.23 -14.70
CA VAL A 26 -12.75 8.28 -13.71
C VAL A 26 -13.27 7.90 -12.32
N ALA A 27 -14.52 7.44 -12.22
CA ALA A 27 -15.12 7.01 -10.97
C ALA A 27 -14.36 5.82 -10.35
N ASP A 28 -13.95 4.85 -11.18
CA ASP A 28 -13.12 3.72 -10.73
C ASP A 28 -11.78 4.19 -10.14
N ILE A 29 -11.08 5.11 -10.82
CA ILE A 29 -9.80 5.65 -10.33
C ILE A 29 -10.00 6.40 -9.00
N GLU A 30 -11.04 7.20 -8.88
CA GLU A 30 -11.35 7.94 -7.66
C GLU A 30 -11.62 6.99 -6.48
N LEU A 31 -12.44 5.95 -6.72
CA LEU A 31 -12.76 4.93 -5.74
C LEU A 31 -11.50 4.18 -5.28
N PHE A 32 -10.62 3.80 -6.20
CA PHE A 32 -9.33 3.17 -5.85
C PHE A 32 -8.41 4.13 -5.07
N THR A 33 -8.34 5.40 -5.45
CA THR A 33 -7.52 6.38 -4.73
C THR A 33 -8.01 6.55 -3.29
N ARG A 34 -9.33 6.60 -3.10
CA ARG A 34 -9.95 6.66 -1.77
C ARG A 34 -9.66 5.40 -0.96
N GLN A 35 -9.77 4.22 -1.56
CA GLN A 35 -9.42 2.96 -0.92
C GLN A 35 -7.96 2.90 -0.49
N GLN A 36 -7.02 3.46 -1.27
CA GLN A 36 -5.61 3.55 -0.90
C GLN A 36 -5.38 4.40 0.33
N TRP A 37 -6.09 5.52 0.44
CA TRP A 37 -6.01 6.40 1.61
C TRP A 37 -6.52 5.68 2.85
N TRP A 38 -7.71 5.07 2.79
CA TRP A 38 -8.25 4.32 3.91
C TRP A 38 -7.35 3.15 4.28
N ALA A 39 -6.87 2.37 3.30
CA ALA A 39 -5.97 1.26 3.55
C ALA A 39 -4.67 1.71 4.23
N GLY A 40 -4.10 2.85 3.81
CA GLY A 40 -2.91 3.43 4.46
C GLY A 40 -3.18 3.88 5.89
N ALA A 41 -4.30 4.57 6.13
CA ALA A 41 -4.69 4.99 7.47
C ALA A 41 -4.92 3.78 8.40
N TYR A 42 -5.64 2.76 7.94
CA TYR A 42 -5.85 1.53 8.72
C TYR A 42 -4.56 0.75 8.93
N ALA A 43 -3.67 0.69 7.94
CA ALA A 43 -2.36 0.06 8.10
C ALA A 43 -1.55 0.73 9.22
N LEU A 44 -1.52 2.06 9.27
CA LEU A 44 -0.85 2.80 10.34
C LEU A 44 -1.46 2.51 11.72
N VAL A 45 -2.79 2.44 11.83
CA VAL A 45 -3.48 2.11 13.09
C VAL A 45 -3.17 0.69 13.53
N ILE A 46 -3.22 -0.28 12.62
CA ILE A 46 -2.89 -1.68 12.91
C ILE A 46 -1.42 -1.78 13.37
N TYR A 47 -0.51 -1.06 12.72
CA TYR A 47 0.89 -1.01 13.16
C TYR A 47 1.04 -0.41 14.55
N ALA A 48 0.36 0.69 14.87
CA ALA A 48 0.39 1.30 16.19
C ALA A 48 -0.16 0.33 17.27
N LEU A 49 -1.23 -0.41 16.95
CA LEU A 49 -1.79 -1.44 17.84
C LEU A 49 -0.85 -2.63 18.02
N LEU A 50 -0.18 -3.09 16.97
CA LEU A 50 0.83 -4.15 17.07
C LEU A 50 2.02 -3.70 17.91
N LEU A 51 2.51 -2.47 17.74
CA LEU A 51 3.61 -1.92 18.52
C LEU A 51 3.23 -1.79 20.00
N ALA A 52 2.03 -1.27 20.29
CA ALA A 52 1.49 -1.17 21.64
C ALA A 52 1.27 -2.57 22.26
N GLY A 53 0.79 -3.53 21.47
CA GLY A 53 0.62 -4.92 21.86
C GLY A 53 1.94 -5.58 22.21
N VAL A 54 2.98 -5.43 21.38
CA VAL A 54 4.34 -5.90 21.70
C VAL A 54 4.86 -5.24 22.97
N HIS A 55 4.61 -3.95 23.19
CA HIS A 55 5.07 -3.27 24.40
C HIS A 55 4.32 -3.71 25.66
N GLN A 56 3.02 -4.04 25.56
CA GLN A 56 2.18 -4.43 26.70
C GLN A 56 2.21 -5.93 27.01
N LEU A 57 2.28 -6.80 26.00
CA LEU A 57 2.30 -8.26 26.18
C LEU A 57 3.68 -8.81 26.54
N VAL A 58 4.74 -7.99 26.42
CA VAL A 58 6.10 -8.36 26.80
C VAL A 58 6.36 -7.90 28.23
N GLU A 59 5.61 -8.47 29.17
CA GLU A 59 6.03 -8.49 30.57
C GLU A 59 7.26 -9.41 30.70
N PRO A 60 8.33 -8.98 31.42
CA PRO A 60 9.60 -9.70 31.48
C PRO A 60 9.58 -11.03 32.25
N GLY A 61 8.41 -11.54 32.64
CA GLY A 61 8.29 -12.62 33.63
C GLY A 61 7.72 -13.95 33.13
N VAL A 62 7.14 -14.04 31.92
CA VAL A 62 6.41 -15.26 31.52
C VAL A 62 7.09 -15.97 30.35
N GLU A 63 7.52 -17.18 30.67
CA GLU A 63 8.18 -18.18 29.84
C GLU A 63 7.69 -18.24 28.39
N GLY A 64 8.65 -18.20 27.46
CA GLY A 64 8.47 -18.69 26.09
C GLY A 64 8.80 -17.68 25.00
N GLY A 65 10.05 -17.69 24.52
CA GLY A 65 10.46 -16.99 23.29
C GLY A 65 9.57 -17.30 22.07
N LEU A 66 8.83 -18.41 22.09
CA LEU A 66 7.83 -18.80 21.10
C LEU A 66 6.75 -17.72 20.86
N ARG A 67 6.24 -17.04 21.89
CA ARG A 67 5.22 -15.98 21.72
C ARG A 67 5.73 -14.79 20.90
N HIS A 68 7.00 -14.44 21.07
CA HIS A 68 7.65 -13.34 20.34
C HIS A 68 7.78 -13.69 18.85
N TRP A 69 8.21 -14.92 18.56
CA TRP A 69 8.33 -15.41 17.18
C TRP A 69 6.97 -15.53 16.47
N VAL A 70 5.90 -15.87 17.20
CA VAL A 70 4.52 -15.85 16.65
C VAL A 70 4.12 -14.43 16.24
N LEU A 71 4.40 -13.41 17.04
CA LEU A 71 4.11 -12.01 16.69
C LEU A 71 4.90 -11.54 15.46
N VAL A 72 6.18 -11.94 15.37
CA VAL A 72 7.01 -11.68 14.17
C VAL A 72 6.39 -12.35 12.94
N ALA A 73 6.01 -13.63 13.04
CA ALA A 73 5.38 -14.36 11.93
C ALA A 73 4.05 -13.73 11.48
N ILE A 74 3.19 -13.31 12.43
CA ILE A 74 1.95 -12.60 12.13
C ILE A 74 2.24 -11.27 11.42
N THR A 75 3.23 -10.51 11.90
CA THR A 75 3.58 -9.22 11.29
C THR A 75 4.11 -9.38 9.86
N TRP A 76 4.96 -10.38 9.61
CA TRP A 76 5.47 -10.66 8.27
C TRP A 76 4.41 -11.19 7.31
N THR A 77 3.46 -12.02 7.79
CA THR A 77 2.34 -12.48 6.96
C THR A 77 1.43 -11.31 6.57
N ILE A 78 1.06 -10.44 7.51
CA ILE A 78 0.31 -9.20 7.21
C ILE A 78 1.09 -8.32 6.24
N CYS A 79 2.40 -8.17 6.44
CA CYS A 79 3.27 -7.43 5.53
C CYS A 79 3.18 -8.00 4.11
N LEU A 80 3.40 -9.30 3.93
CA LEU A 80 3.36 -9.96 2.63
C LEU A 80 2.00 -9.79 1.93
N TYR A 81 0.90 -9.99 2.67
CA TYR A 81 -0.45 -9.81 2.14
C TYR A 81 -0.71 -8.38 1.70
N GLY A 82 -0.30 -7.38 2.49
CA GLY A 82 -0.47 -5.98 2.13
C GLY A 82 0.37 -5.59 0.90
N LEU A 83 1.61 -6.08 0.77
CA LEU A 83 2.44 -5.87 -0.42
C LEU A 83 1.78 -6.43 -1.69
N LEU A 84 1.17 -7.61 -1.61
CA LEU A 84 0.42 -8.22 -2.72
C LEU A 84 -0.84 -7.43 -3.06
N ALA A 85 -1.58 -6.95 -2.06
CA ALA A 85 -2.77 -6.12 -2.25
C ALA A 85 -2.42 -4.79 -2.93
N ILE A 86 -1.38 -4.09 -2.46
CA ILE A 86 -0.87 -2.86 -3.07
C ILE A 86 -0.49 -3.11 -4.54
N LYS A 87 0.22 -4.21 -4.83
CA LYS A 87 0.61 -4.56 -6.20
C LYS A 87 -0.60 -4.78 -7.11
N ARG A 88 -1.60 -5.55 -6.65
CA ARG A 88 -2.85 -5.78 -7.42
C ARG A 88 -3.56 -4.46 -7.70
N MET A 89 -3.59 -3.57 -6.71
CA MET A 89 -4.23 -2.27 -6.83
C MET A 89 -3.52 -1.34 -7.81
N GLN A 90 -2.18 -1.31 -7.79
CA GLN A 90 -1.38 -0.60 -8.79
C GLN A 90 -1.67 -1.09 -10.22
N ILE A 91 -1.76 -2.41 -10.41
CA ILE A 91 -2.08 -2.98 -11.72
C ILE A 91 -3.46 -2.51 -12.19
N SER A 92 -4.47 -2.51 -11.30
CA SER A 92 -5.82 -2.02 -11.63
C SER A 92 -5.81 -0.56 -12.08
N ILE A 93 -5.12 0.31 -11.34
CA ILE A 93 -5.00 1.74 -11.67
C ILE A 93 -4.28 1.94 -13.01
N VAL A 94 -3.18 1.22 -13.25
CA VAL A 94 -2.43 1.31 -14.51
C VAL A 94 -3.28 0.84 -15.69
N VAL A 95 -4.05 -0.24 -15.53
CA VAL A 95 -4.96 -0.73 -16.58
C VAL A 95 -6.09 0.28 -16.82
N GLY A 96 -6.69 0.85 -15.78
CA GLY A 96 -7.70 1.91 -15.89
C GLY A 96 -7.18 3.14 -16.62
N ARG A 97 -5.97 3.59 -16.29
CA ARG A 97 -5.29 4.69 -17.00
C ARG A 97 -5.08 4.39 -18.48
N ARG A 98 -4.57 3.20 -18.82
CA ARG A 98 -4.38 2.78 -20.22
C ARG A 98 -5.70 2.69 -20.99
N ARG A 99 -6.83 2.43 -20.33
CA ARG A 99 -8.17 2.47 -20.94
C ARG A 99 -8.59 3.92 -21.19
N LEU A 100 -8.41 4.79 -20.20
CA LEU A 100 -8.65 6.23 -20.32
C LEU A 100 -7.81 6.88 -21.42
N ASP A 101 -6.52 6.53 -21.54
CA ASP A 101 -5.65 7.07 -22.58
C ASP A 101 -6.11 6.67 -23.99
N ARG A 102 -6.65 5.46 -24.14
CA ARG A 102 -7.24 5.00 -25.42
C ARG A 102 -8.54 5.72 -25.75
N VAL A 103 -9.41 5.89 -24.76
CA VAL A 103 -10.67 6.63 -24.89
C VAL A 103 -10.39 8.13 -25.16
N ARG A 104 -9.34 8.69 -24.54
CA ARG A 104 -8.87 10.07 -24.73
C ARG A 104 -8.49 10.39 -26.17
N ALA A 105 -7.90 9.45 -26.89
CA ALA A 105 -7.48 9.65 -28.29
C ALA A 105 -8.66 9.99 -29.22
N HIS A 106 -9.90 9.71 -28.81
CA HIS A 106 -11.11 9.92 -29.60
C HIS A 106 -11.84 11.24 -29.26
N PHE A 107 -11.41 11.96 -28.22
CA PHE A 107 -11.99 13.26 -27.88
C PHE A 107 -11.28 14.42 -28.60
N GLY A 108 -12.05 15.46 -28.93
CA GLY A 108 -11.57 16.61 -29.69
C GLY A 108 -10.46 17.43 -29.00
N ARG A 109 -9.71 18.18 -29.81
CA ARG A 109 -8.55 19.02 -29.41
C ARG A 109 -8.74 19.88 -28.14
N PRO A 110 -9.85 20.62 -27.94
CA PRO A 110 -10.00 21.46 -26.74
C PRO A 110 -10.02 20.65 -25.43
N PHE A 111 -10.51 19.41 -25.47
CA PHE A 111 -10.48 18.52 -24.31
C PHE A 111 -9.07 18.00 -24.01
N GLN A 112 -8.28 17.74 -25.05
CA GLN A 112 -6.91 17.28 -24.88
C GLN A 112 -6.00 18.36 -24.27
N GLU A 113 -6.23 19.63 -24.61
CA GLU A 113 -5.46 20.81 -24.20
C GLU A 113 -5.65 21.15 -22.71
N ILE A 114 -6.89 21.03 -22.20
CA ILE A 114 -7.17 21.18 -20.76
C ILE A 114 -6.49 20.07 -19.93
N TRP A 115 -6.35 18.87 -20.52
CA TRP A 115 -5.85 17.69 -19.81
C TRP A 115 -4.32 17.52 -19.87
N THR A 116 -3.61 18.27 -20.72
CA THR A 116 -2.14 18.26 -20.75
C THR A 116 -1.49 18.91 -19.52
N ILE A 117 -2.27 19.56 -18.66
CA ILE A 117 -1.79 20.08 -17.38
C ILE A 117 -1.26 18.90 -16.55
N ALA A 118 0.06 18.87 -16.35
CA ALA A 118 0.78 17.74 -15.79
C ALA A 118 0.21 17.33 -14.43
N ARG A 119 -0.29 16.10 -14.33
CA ARG A 119 -0.68 15.52 -13.04
C ARG A 119 0.57 15.29 -12.18
N PRO A 120 0.50 15.59 -10.87
CA PRO A 120 1.58 15.28 -9.94
C PRO A 120 1.87 13.77 -9.91
N ARG A 121 3.13 13.41 -9.69
CA ARG A 121 3.53 12.00 -9.49
C ARG A 121 2.85 11.45 -8.25
N GLU A 122 2.09 10.37 -8.42
CA GLU A 122 1.50 9.62 -7.31
C GLU A 122 2.55 8.70 -6.69
N ASP A 123 3.38 9.24 -5.80
CA ASP A 123 4.38 8.47 -5.03
C ASP A 123 3.78 7.76 -3.79
N ILE A 124 2.46 7.86 -3.59
CA ILE A 124 1.74 7.33 -2.41
C ILE A 124 1.97 5.81 -2.24
N HIS A 125 2.02 5.05 -3.33
CA HIS A 125 2.27 3.61 -3.23
C HIS A 125 3.66 3.30 -2.67
N ARG A 126 4.69 4.08 -3.02
CA ARG A 126 6.05 3.91 -2.50
C ARG A 126 6.10 4.23 -1.01
N MET A 127 5.35 5.24 -0.57
CA MET A 127 5.19 5.57 0.84
C MET A 127 4.54 4.40 1.60
N LEU A 128 3.45 3.84 1.08
CA LEU A 128 2.78 2.66 1.64
C LEU A 128 3.72 1.44 1.73
N TYR A 129 4.48 1.16 0.66
CA TYR A 129 5.53 0.13 0.66
C TYR A 129 6.55 0.37 1.77
N GLY A 130 7.05 1.61 1.89
CA GLY A 130 8.02 1.99 2.92
C GLY A 130 7.50 1.79 4.33
N VAL A 131 6.27 2.25 4.61
CA VAL A 131 5.63 2.10 5.93
C VAL A 131 5.48 0.64 6.33
N MET A 132 5.01 -0.23 5.40
CA MET A 132 4.86 -1.66 5.68
C MET A 132 6.20 -2.35 5.97
N VAL A 133 7.22 -2.10 5.14
CA VAL A 133 8.53 -2.72 5.33
C VAL A 133 9.19 -2.23 6.61
N LEU A 134 9.17 -0.91 6.85
CA LEU A 134 9.74 -0.31 8.06
C LEU A 134 9.08 -0.86 9.32
N GLY A 135 7.75 -1.00 9.32
CA GLY A 135 7.02 -1.57 10.44
C GLY A 135 7.37 -3.03 10.72
N ALA A 136 7.48 -3.86 9.68
CA ALA A 136 7.90 -5.26 9.85
C ALA A 136 9.34 -5.38 10.39
N VAL A 137 10.25 -4.53 9.91
CA VAL A 137 11.63 -4.45 10.39
C VAL A 137 11.67 -4.04 11.87
N LEU A 138 10.91 -3.01 12.26
CA LEU A 138 10.86 -2.53 13.65
C LEU A 138 10.33 -3.60 14.60
N VAL A 139 9.24 -4.30 14.27
CA VAL A 139 8.72 -5.38 15.11
C VAL A 139 9.74 -6.51 15.24
N THR A 140 10.43 -6.86 14.14
CA THR A 140 11.49 -7.88 14.15
C THR A 140 12.66 -7.45 15.03
N TRP A 141 13.08 -6.18 14.93
CA TRP A 141 14.14 -5.60 15.75
C TRP A 141 13.79 -5.64 17.24
N MET A 142 12.58 -5.21 17.62
CA MET A 142 12.15 -5.24 19.03
C MET A 142 12.07 -6.67 19.58
N ALA A 143 11.62 -7.63 18.76
CA ALA A 143 11.60 -9.03 19.15
C ALA A 143 13.02 -9.58 19.37
N LEU A 144 13.98 -9.20 18.53
CA LEU A 144 15.39 -9.58 18.66
C LEU A 144 16.05 -8.94 19.88
N ASP A 145 15.90 -7.63 20.08
CA ASP A 145 16.43 -6.90 21.22
C ASP A 145 15.98 -7.50 22.56
N LYS A 146 14.70 -7.86 22.65
CA LYS A 146 14.14 -8.56 23.80
C LYS A 146 14.67 -9.98 23.95
N ALA A 147 14.80 -10.74 22.87
CA ALA A 147 15.40 -12.08 22.92
C ALA A 147 16.87 -12.05 23.39
N PHE A 148 17.65 -11.06 22.94
CA PHE A 148 19.02 -10.84 23.43
C PHE A 148 19.05 -10.45 24.90
N SER A 149 18.14 -9.57 25.34
CA SER A 149 18.02 -9.17 26.75
C SER A 149 17.68 -10.34 27.68
N MET A 150 16.90 -11.32 27.21
CA MET A 150 16.57 -12.53 27.99
C MET A 150 17.69 -13.58 27.99
N GLY A 151 18.62 -13.53 27.03
CA GLY A 151 19.73 -14.48 26.90
C GLY A 151 20.97 -14.16 27.73
N LEU A 152 21.04 -12.96 28.35
CA LEU A 152 22.15 -12.56 29.21
C LEU A 152 21.88 -13.00 30.66
N PRO A 153 22.76 -13.83 31.28
CA PRO A 153 22.63 -14.15 32.70
C PRO A 153 22.78 -12.87 33.54
N PRO A 154 22.06 -12.73 34.67
CA PRO A 154 22.22 -11.59 35.56
C PRO A 154 23.64 -11.60 36.13
N LEU A 155 24.48 -10.68 35.64
CA LEU A 155 25.78 -10.38 36.23
C LEU A 155 25.54 -9.70 37.57
N HIS A 156 25.94 -10.38 38.65
CA HIS A 156 25.80 -10.01 40.07
C HIS A 156 24.52 -10.48 40.77
N ALA A 157 24.51 -11.75 41.18
CA ALA A 157 23.98 -12.07 42.51
C ALA A 157 25.08 -11.72 43.53
N PRO A 158 24.85 -10.77 44.47
CA PRO A 158 25.78 -10.55 45.57
C PRO A 158 25.83 -11.82 46.42
N THR A 159 27.02 -12.42 46.50
CA THR A 159 27.28 -13.54 47.41
C THR A 159 26.96 -13.12 48.84
N PRO A 160 26.09 -13.84 49.57
CA PRO A 160 25.94 -13.60 51.00
C PRO A 160 27.29 -13.92 51.66
N LEU A 161 27.87 -12.89 52.29
CA LEU A 161 29.06 -13.06 53.12
C LEU A 161 28.71 -13.97 54.32
N PRO A 162 29.66 -14.83 54.75
CA PRO A 162 29.46 -15.80 55.84
C PRO A 162 29.21 -15.14 57.20
#